data_AF-A0A4U9CV59-F1
#
_entry.id   AF-A0A4U9CV59-F1
#
_cell.length_a   1.000
_cell.length_b   1.000
_cell.length_c   1.000
_cell.angle_alpha   90.00
_cell.angle_beta   90.00
_cell.angle_gamma   90.00
#
_symmetry.space_group_name_H-M   'P 1'
#
loop_
_entity.id
_entity.type
_entity.pdbx_description
1 polymer ?
#
loop_
_entity_poly.entity_id
_entity_poly.type
_entity_poly.pdbx_seq_one_letter_code
_entity_poly.pdbx_strand_id
1 'polypeptide(L)' 'MRVICATQKNLVEMVQKGLFREDLYYRLNVLTLHLPPLRDCPQDIIPLTELFVARFADEAGDPAAEAFRRSQYGADPL' A
#
# COMPACT_ATOMS: atom_id res chain seq x y z
N MET A 1 -3.88 -3.89 23.64
CA MET A 1 -4.43 -4.29 22.32
C MET A 1 -4.31 -3.11 21.38
N ARG A 2 -3.79 -3.29 20.15
CA ARG A 2 -3.72 -2.24 19.12
C ARG A 2 -4.71 -2.58 18.01
N VAL A 3 -5.54 -1.62 17.60
CA VAL A 3 -6.55 -1.80 16.55
C VAL A 3 -6.16 -0.94 15.35
N ILE A 4 -6.16 -1.53 14.15
CA ILE A 4 -5.95 -0.84 12.88
C ILE A 4 -7.15 -1.18 12.00
N CYS A 5 -7.77 -0.16 11.40
CA CYS A 5 -8.92 -0.29 10.52
C CYS A 5 -8.65 0.42 9.19
N ALA A 6 -9.24 -0.08 8.12
CA ALA A 6 -9.16 0.50 6.79
C ALA A 6 -10.55 0.49 6.14
N THR A 7 -10.86 1.50 5.34
CA THR A 7 -12.15 1.63 4.63
C THR A 7 -11.94 2.37 3.32
N GLN A 8 -12.62 1.92 2.27
CA GLN A 8 -12.72 2.64 1.00
C GLN A 8 -13.90 3.64 0.99
N LYS A 9 -14.86 3.48 1.91
CA LYS A 9 -16.06 4.32 2.01
C LYS A 9 -15.83 5.49 2.95
N ASN A 10 -16.47 6.63 2.64
CA ASN A 10 -16.49 7.79 3.52
C ASN A 10 -17.32 7.50 4.79
N LEU A 11 -16.67 7.29 5.93
CA LEU A 11 -17.34 6.96 7.17
C LEU A 11 -18.22 8.11 7.70
N VAL A 12 -17.85 9.36 7.45
CA VAL A 12 -18.65 10.53 7.89
C VAL A 12 -20.03 10.50 7.24
N GLU A 13 -20.08 10.27 5.93
CA GLU A 13 -21.35 10.12 5.20
C GLU A 13 -22.16 8.92 5.67
N MET A 14 -21.48 7.81 6.01
CA MET A 14 -22.17 6.61 6.51
C MET A 14 -22.77 6.83 7.90
N VAL A 15 -22.11 7.59 8.77
CA VAL A 15 -22.66 8.01 10.07
C VAL A 15 -23.90 8.87 9.86
N GLN A 16 -23.82 9.87 8.97
CA GLN A 16 -24.96 10.74 8.65
C GLN A 16 -26.17 9.98 8.09
N LYS A 17 -25.93 8.91 7.33
CA LYS A 17 -26.97 8.02 6.78
C LYS A 17 -27.50 7.00 7.80
N GLY A 18 -26.99 6.97 9.03
CA GLY A 18 -27.34 5.97 10.05
C GLY A 18 -26.83 4.56 9.74
N LEU A 19 -25.94 4.41 8.75
CA LEU A 19 -25.36 3.13 8.32
C LEU A 19 -24.10 2.76 9.09
N PHE A 20 -23.55 3.69 9.85
CA PHE A 20 -22.39 3.47 10.70
C PHE A 20 -22.59 4.12 12.07
N ARG A 21 -22.09 3.43 13.10
CA ARG A 21 -22.21 3.90 14.48
C ARG A 21 -21.27 5.07 14.74
N GLU A 22 -21.85 6.17 15.21
CA GLU A 22 -21.13 7.40 15.53
C GLU A 22 -20.08 7.20 16.63
N ASP A 23 -20.41 6.44 17.68
CA ASP A 23 -19.50 6.18 18.80
C ASP A 23 -18.25 5.39 18.39
N LEU A 24 -18.40 4.46 17.44
CA LEU A 24 -17.28 3.72 16.85
C LEU A 24 -16.44 4.61 15.94
N TYR A 25 -17.08 5.50 15.16
CA TYR A 25 -16.37 6.44 14.29
C TYR A 25 -15.41 7.32 15.10
N TYR A 26 -15.87 7.94 16.19
CA TYR A 26 -15.00 8.79 17.01
C TYR A 26 -13.87 8.03 17.72
N ARG A 27 -14.05 6.73 18.01
CA ARG A 27 -12.97 5.88 18.58
C ARG A 27 -11.92 5.49 17.55
N LEU A 28 -12.32 5.28 16.29
CA LEU A 28 -11.40 4.89 15.22
C LEU A 28 -10.69 6.10 14.60
N ASN A 29 -11.39 7.23 14.49
CA ASN A 29 -10.91 8.44 13.80
C ASN A 29 -9.97 9.30 14.67
N VAL A 30 -9.20 8.69 15.58
CA VAL A 30 -8.19 9.38 16.39
C VAL A 30 -6.96 9.71 15.55
N LEU A 31 -6.57 8.81 14.65
CA LEU A 31 -5.51 9.02 13.67
C LEU A 31 -5.95 8.39 12.35
N THR A 32 -6.14 9.21 11.34
CA THR A 32 -6.58 8.78 10.01
C THR A 32 -5.49 9.07 8.99
N LEU A 33 -4.99 8.02 8.35
CA LEU A 33 -4.05 8.12 7.25
C LEU A 33 -4.82 8.03 5.94
N HIS A 34 -4.81 9.13 5.17
CA HIS A 34 -5.35 9.12 3.82
C HIS A 34 -4.30 8.56 2.87
N LEU A 35 -4.58 7.41 2.26
CA LEU A 35 -3.74 6.86 1.22
C LEU A 35 -4.18 7.39 -0.15
N PRO A 36 -3.38 8.25 -0.82
CA PRO A 36 -3.73 8.72 -2.16
C PRO A 36 -3.73 7.54 -3.15
N PRO A 37 -4.58 7.58 -4.19
CA PRO A 37 -4.50 6.62 -5.29
C PRO A 37 -3.19 6.84 -6.08
N LEU A 38 -2.68 5.79 -6.72
CA LEU A 38 -1.40 5.83 -7.44
C LEU A 38 -1.34 6.91 -8.53
N ARG A 39 -2.49 7.28 -9.12
CA ARG A 39 -2.57 8.37 -10.11
C ARG A 39 -2.15 9.75 -9.55
N ASP A 40 -2.25 9.94 -8.24
CA ASP A 40 -1.84 11.16 -7.55
C ASP A 40 -0.38 11.07 -7.06
N CYS A 41 0.29 9.92 -7.25
CA CYS A 41 1.69 9.67 -6.90
C CYS A 41 2.44 8.98 -8.07
N PRO A 42 2.55 9.62 -9.25
CA PRO A 42 3.14 9.00 -10.44
C PRO A 42 4.62 8.64 -10.27
N GLN A 43 5.35 9.33 -9.39
CA GLN A 43 6.74 9.02 -9.09
C GLN A 43 6.94 7.63 -8.46
N ASP A 44 5.90 7.07 -7.83
CA ASP A 44 5.98 5.77 -7.18
C ASP A 44 5.80 4.61 -8.18
N ILE A 45 5.40 4.89 -9.42
CA ILE A 45 5.11 3.85 -10.44
C ILE A 45 6.36 3.04 -10.77
N ILE A 46 7.49 3.70 -11.04
CA ILE A 46 8.74 3.00 -11.42
C ILE A 46 9.29 2.17 -10.26
N PRO A 47 9.49 2.73 -9.04
CA PRO A 47 9.95 1.93 -7.90
C PRO A 47 9.05 0.75 -7.56
N LEU A 48 7.72 0.93 -7.60
CA LEU A 48 6.79 -0.17 -7.36
C LEU A 48 6.86 -1.23 -8.44
N THR A 49 6.99 -0.82 -9.71
CA THR A 49 7.11 -1.76 -10.84
C THR A 49 8.38 -2.59 -10.72
N GLU A 50 9.52 -1.98 -10.45
CA GLU A 50 10.79 -2.68 -10.23
C GLU A 50 10.68 -3.69 -9.08
N LEU A 51 10.08 -3.27 -7.97
CA LEU A 51 9.83 -4.13 -6.81
C LEU A 51 8.97 -5.35 -7.18
N PHE A 52 7.86 -5.13 -7.88
CA PHE A 52 6.95 -6.23 -8.25
C PHE A 52 7.56 -7.17 -9.28
N VAL A 53 8.24 -6.65 -10.30
CA VAL A 53 8.94 -7.48 -11.31
C VAL A 53 9.98 -8.36 -10.62
N ALA A 54 10.81 -7.78 -9.74
CA ALA A 54 11.82 -8.53 -9.01
C ALA A 54 11.22 -9.62 -8.12
N ARG A 55 10.09 -9.32 -7.44
CA ARG A 55 9.41 -10.28 -6.55
C ARG A 55 8.79 -11.44 -7.34
N PHE A 56 8.04 -11.15 -8.40
CA PHE A 56 7.33 -12.19 -9.15
C PHE A 56 8.28 -13.08 -9.95
N ALA A 57 9.38 -12.54 -10.44
CA ALA A 57 10.34 -13.31 -11.19
C ALA A 57 11.17 -14.24 -10.26
N ASP A 58 11.34 -13.87 -8.97
CA ASP A 58 11.83 -14.76 -7.91
C ASP A 58 10.84 -15.90 -7.60
N GLU A 59 9.55 -15.57 -7.42
CA GLU A 59 8.49 -16.56 -7.19
C GLU A 59 8.32 -17.55 -8.35
N ALA A 60 8.57 -17.09 -9.59
CA ALA A 60 8.51 -17.91 -10.80
C ALA A 60 9.76 -18.76 -11.05
N GLY A 61 10.85 -18.53 -10.29
CA GLY A 61 12.14 -19.19 -10.51
C GLY A 61 12.81 -18.82 -11.83
N ASP A 62 12.55 -17.61 -12.35
CA ASP A 62 13.12 -17.15 -13.61
C ASP A 62 14.58 -16.68 -13.40
N PRO A 63 15.59 -17.35 -13.99
CA PRO A 63 16.99 -16.96 -13.84
C PRO A 63 17.31 -15.57 -14.42
N ALA A 64 16.47 -15.02 -15.30
CA ALA A 64 16.63 -13.64 -15.80
C ALA A 64 16.34 -12.58 -14.71
N ALA A 65 15.49 -12.91 -13.73
CA ALA A 65 15.19 -12.06 -12.57
C ALA A 65 16.43 -11.77 -11.73
N GLU A 66 17.20 -12.82 -11.49
CA GLU A 66 18.41 -12.80 -10.67
C GLU A 66 19.50 -11.98 -11.35
N ALA A 67 19.58 -12.07 -12.68
CA ALA A 67 20.45 -11.23 -13.50
C ALA A 67 20.04 -9.74 -13.50
N PHE A 68 18.74 -9.44 -13.56
CA PHE A 68 18.22 -8.06 -13.49
C PHE A 68 18.53 -7.41 -12.14
N ARG A 69 18.30 -8.13 -11.03
CA ARG A 69 18.65 -7.71 -9.67
C ARG A 69 20.14 -7.37 -9.55
N ARG A 70 21.00 -8.20 -10.17
CA ARG A 70 22.46 -8.08 -10.12
C ARG A 70 23.04 -6.98 -11.01
N SER A 71 22.30 -6.55 -12.05
CA SER A 71 22.73 -5.54 -13.03
C SER A 71 22.34 -4.11 -12.63
N GLN A 72 21.12 -3.92 -12.09
CA GLN A 72 20.59 -2.60 -11.70
C GLN A 72 20.91 -2.21 -10.25
N TYR A 73 20.94 -3.18 -9.34
CA TYR A 73 21.33 -3.01 -7.94
C TYR A 73 22.60 -3.81 -7.70
N GLY A 74 23.72 -3.34 -8.28
CA GLY A 74 25.03 -3.87 -7.95
C GLY A 74 25.29 -3.67 -6.46
N ALA A 75 24.96 -4.69 -5.66
CA ALA A 75 25.27 -4.82 -4.24
C ALA A 75 25.19 -3.50 -3.47
N ASP A 76 23.99 -3.02 -3.14
CA ASP A 76 23.88 -2.02 -2.08
C ASP A 76 24.08 -2.76 -0.75
N PRO A 77 25.20 -2.56 -0.03
CA PRO A 77 25.46 -3.26 1.21
C PRO A 77 24.70 -2.53 2.32
N LEU A 78 23.83 -3.25 3.02
CA LEU A 78 23.53 -2.89 4.42
C LEU A 78 24.77 -3.17 5.28
#